data_AF-A0A438HZR7-F1
#
_entry.id   AF-A0A438HZR7-F1
#
_cell.length_a   1.000
_cell.length_b   1.000
_cell.length_c   1.000
_cell.angle_alpha   90.00
_cell.angle_beta   90.00
_cell.angle_gamma   90.00
#
_symmetry.space_group_name_H-M   'P 1'
#
loop_
_entity.id
_entity.type
_entity.pdbx_description
1 polymer ?
#
loop_
_entity_poly.entity_id
_entity_poly.type
_entity_poly.pdbx_seq_one_letter_code
_entity_poly.pdbx_strand_id
1 'polypeptide(L)'
;MEEAKTMKTPMSSSIKFDMDENDKPVNSTMYRGMIGSLLYLIASRPDIMYSVCLCARFQSCPKESHLSAVKRILRYLKGTMDIGLWYPKGDNFELIGYSDADFAGCKVERKNTSDTCHFLGHSLVSWHSKKQNSVALSTAEAECIAAGYVVQKSFG
;
A
#
# COMPACT_ATOMS: atom_id res chain seq x y z
N MET A 1 4.52 -9.91 -20.52
CA MET A 1 4.93 -8.70 -19.77
C MET A 1 6.27 -8.15 -20.25
N GLU A 2 7.03 -8.93 -21.03
CA GLU A 2 8.38 -8.59 -21.48
C GLU A 2 8.47 -7.33 -22.36
N GLU A 3 7.42 -7.01 -23.12
CA GLU A 3 7.37 -5.80 -23.96
C GLU A 3 6.57 -4.64 -23.33
N ALA A 4 6.06 -4.80 -22.10
CA ALA A 4 5.25 -3.76 -21.48
C ALA A 4 6.10 -2.53 -21.09
N LYS A 5 5.63 -1.32 -21.48
CA LYS A 5 6.23 -0.03 -21.11
C LYS A 5 6.30 0.13 -19.59
N THR A 6 7.41 0.55 -19.02
CA THR A 6 7.54 0.74 -17.57
C THR A 6 6.71 1.93 -17.07
N MET A 7 6.41 1.95 -15.77
CA MET A 7 5.69 3.05 -15.11
C MET A 7 6.57 3.66 -14.02
N LYS A 8 6.46 4.99 -13.81
CA LYS A 8 7.25 5.70 -12.78
C LYS A 8 6.64 5.65 -11.37
N THR A 9 5.35 5.33 -11.27
CA THR A 9 4.66 5.23 -9.97
C THR A 9 3.81 3.96 -9.93
N PRO A 10 3.70 3.28 -8.77
CA PRO A 10 2.93 2.05 -8.63
C PRO A 10 1.43 2.28 -8.80
N MET A 11 0.95 3.48 -8.45
CA MET A 11 -0.44 3.89 -8.59
C MET A 11 -0.53 5.34 -9.10
N SER A 12 -1.64 5.68 -9.77
CA SER A 12 -1.91 7.05 -10.17
C SER A 12 -2.56 7.80 -9.01
N SER A 13 -2.19 9.06 -8.79
CA SER A 13 -2.86 9.96 -7.85
C SER A 13 -4.32 10.26 -8.23
N SER A 14 -4.70 9.99 -9.48
CA SER A 14 -6.01 10.30 -10.05
C SER A 14 -6.94 9.09 -10.20
N ILE A 15 -6.51 7.86 -9.91
CA ILE A 15 -7.39 6.68 -10.04
C ILE A 15 -8.38 6.70 -8.88
N LYS A 16 -9.63 7.06 -9.21
CA LYS A 16 -10.79 6.81 -8.37
C LYS A 16 -11.17 5.35 -8.56
N PHE A 17 -10.90 4.50 -7.56
CA PHE A 17 -11.50 3.17 -7.50
C PHE A 17 -12.96 3.32 -7.09
N ASP A 18 -13.79 3.78 -8.01
CA ASP A 18 -15.23 3.74 -7.84
C ASP A 18 -15.72 2.31 -8.07
N MET A 19 -16.82 1.95 -7.41
CA MET A 19 -17.57 0.74 -7.74
C MET A 19 -18.24 0.95 -9.10
N ASP A 20 -17.47 0.95 -10.18
CA ASP A 20 -18.03 1.12 -11.52
C ASP A 20 -18.86 -0.13 -11.83
N GLU A 21 -20.18 -0.05 -11.69
CA GLU A 21 -21.11 -1.19 -11.84
C GLU A 21 -21.03 -1.82 -13.24
N ASN A 22 -20.56 -1.07 -14.23
CA ASN A 22 -20.43 -1.50 -15.63
C ASN A 22 -19.16 -2.30 -15.93
N ASP A 23 -18.22 -2.38 -15.00
CA ASP A 23 -16.91 -2.98 -15.23
C ASP A 23 -16.98 -4.52 -15.16
N LYS A 24 -16.33 -5.19 -16.12
CA LYS A 24 -16.45 -6.65 -16.24
C LYS A 24 -15.76 -7.38 -15.09
N PRO A 25 -16.34 -8.49 -14.59
CA PRO A 25 -15.72 -9.30 -13.55
C PRO A 25 -14.46 -10.00 -14.07
N VAL A 26 -13.47 -10.13 -13.21
CA VAL A 26 -12.21 -10.82 -13.48
C VAL A 26 -12.16 -12.15 -12.71
N ASN A 27 -11.43 -13.14 -13.24
CA ASN A 27 -11.20 -14.40 -12.54
C ASN A 27 -10.56 -14.16 -11.16
N SER A 28 -11.29 -14.50 -10.10
CA SER A 28 -10.89 -14.23 -8.72
C SER A 28 -9.67 -15.03 -8.28
N THR A 29 -9.51 -16.27 -8.72
CA THR A 29 -8.34 -17.11 -8.43
C THR A 29 -7.07 -16.51 -9.01
N MET A 30 -7.12 -16.09 -10.28
CA MET A 30 -6.00 -15.42 -10.93
C MET A 30 -5.63 -14.13 -10.20
N TYR A 31 -6.62 -13.29 -9.89
CA TYR A 31 -6.41 -12.02 -9.21
C TYR A 31 -5.78 -12.22 -7.82
N ARG A 32 -6.30 -13.15 -7.03
CA ARG A 32 -5.75 -13.50 -5.70
C ARG A 32 -4.32 -14.01 -5.79
N GLY A 33 -3.99 -14.80 -6.81
CA GLY A 33 -2.62 -15.23 -7.07
C GLY A 33 -1.67 -14.04 -7.26
N MET A 34 -2.06 -13.07 -8.09
CA MET A 34 -1.27 -11.86 -8.31
C MET A 34 -1.11 -11.01 -7.04
N ILE A 35 -2.20 -10.83 -6.28
CA ILE A 35 -2.17 -10.12 -5.00
C ILE A 35 -1.27 -10.82 -3.99
N GLY A 36 -1.36 -12.15 -3.88
CA GLY A 36 -0.51 -12.95 -2.98
C GLY A 36 0.99 -12.78 -3.28
N SER A 37 1.37 -12.85 -4.56
CA SER A 37 2.76 -12.60 -4.98
C SER A 37 3.22 -11.18 -4.65
N LEU A 38 2.35 -10.18 -4.84
CA LEU A 38 2.66 -8.79 -4.49
C LEU A 38 2.76 -8.58 -2.98
N LEU A 39 1.90 -9.21 -2.18
CA LEU A 39 1.96 -9.20 -0.71
C LEU A 39 3.21 -9.88 -0.17
N TYR A 40 3.84 -10.77 -0.92
CA TYR A 40 5.17 -11.27 -0.58
C TYR A 40 6.25 -10.19 -0.82
N LEU A 41 6.17 -9.49 -1.96
CA LEU A 41 7.13 -8.45 -2.33
C LEU A 41 7.10 -7.21 -1.42
N ILE A 42 5.97 -6.85 -0.81
CA ILE A 42 5.92 -5.69 0.10
C ILE A 42 6.88 -5.83 1.29
N ALA A 43 7.32 -7.04 1.64
CA ALA A 43 8.29 -7.29 2.71
C ALA A 43 9.69 -6.74 2.39
N SER A 44 10.02 -6.48 1.13
CA SER A 44 11.27 -5.82 0.71
C SER A 44 11.05 -4.55 -0.12
N ARG A 45 9.80 -4.29 -0.54
CA ARG A 45 9.40 -3.15 -1.37
C ARG A 45 8.29 -2.34 -0.69
N PRO A 46 8.63 -1.51 0.33
CA PRO A 46 7.65 -0.67 1.03
C PRO A 46 6.92 0.31 0.10
N ASP A 47 7.60 0.76 -0.95
CA ASP A 47 7.13 1.74 -1.93
C ASP A 47 5.88 1.27 -2.72
N ILE A 48 5.62 -0.04 -2.80
CA ILE A 48 4.40 -0.58 -3.43
C ILE A 48 3.30 -0.94 -2.43
N MET A 49 3.57 -0.89 -1.11
CA MET A 49 2.69 -1.45 -0.09
C MET A 49 1.27 -0.89 -0.15
N TYR A 50 1.12 0.43 -0.10
CA TYR A 50 -0.20 1.09 -0.16
C TYR A 50 -0.99 0.62 -1.39
N SER A 51 -0.34 0.59 -2.55
CA SER A 51 -0.96 0.21 -3.82
C SER A 51 -1.47 -1.23 -3.82
N VAL A 52 -0.68 -2.15 -3.26
CA VAL A 52 -1.01 -3.58 -3.13
C VAL A 52 -2.14 -3.77 -2.11
N CYS A 53 -2.02 -3.16 -0.93
CA CYS A 53 -3.01 -3.23 0.14
C CYS A 53 -4.37 -2.68 -0.30
N LEU A 54 -4.40 -1.62 -1.11
CA LEU A 54 -5.63 -1.10 -1.70
C LEU A 54 -6.26 -2.09 -2.69
N CYS A 55 -5.47 -2.66 -3.61
CA CYS A 55 -5.96 -3.65 -4.56
C CYS A 55 -6.48 -4.92 -3.88
N ALA A 56 -5.82 -5.36 -2.80
CA ALA A 56 -6.23 -6.54 -2.04
C ALA A 56 -7.66 -6.44 -1.46
N ARG A 57 -8.19 -5.22 -1.26
CA ARG A 57 -9.58 -5.01 -0.78
C ARG A 57 -10.63 -5.56 -1.74
N PHE A 58 -10.30 -5.67 -3.03
CA PHE A 58 -11.23 -6.12 -4.07
C PHE A 58 -11.07 -7.60 -4.44
N GLN A 59 -10.31 -8.38 -3.67
CA GLN A 59 -10.01 -9.79 -3.98
C GLN A 59 -11.22 -10.74 -4.00
N SER A 60 -12.32 -10.35 -3.35
CA SER A 60 -13.57 -11.11 -3.32
C SER A 60 -14.36 -10.95 -4.62
N CYS A 61 -14.32 -9.75 -5.22
CA CYS A 61 -15.03 -9.40 -6.45
C CYS A 61 -14.17 -8.46 -7.33
N PRO A 62 -13.10 -8.98 -7.97
CA PRO A 62 -12.22 -8.15 -8.78
C PRO A 62 -12.85 -7.81 -10.14
N LYS A 63 -12.53 -6.60 -10.64
CA LYS A 63 -13.02 -6.02 -11.90
C LYS A 63 -11.84 -5.67 -12.82
N GLU A 64 -12.10 -5.36 -14.09
CA GLU A 64 -11.06 -5.02 -15.07
C GLU A 64 -10.22 -3.80 -14.66
N SER A 65 -10.84 -2.78 -14.05
CA SER A 65 -10.14 -1.64 -13.44
C SER A 65 -9.15 -2.09 -12.34
N HIS A 66 -9.57 -2.99 -11.46
CA HIS A 66 -8.71 -3.55 -10.40
C HIS A 66 -7.54 -4.32 -10.99
N LEU A 67 -7.77 -5.13 -12.02
CA LEU A 67 -6.71 -5.86 -12.72
C LEU A 67 -5.73 -4.91 -13.43
N SER A 68 -6.24 -3.82 -14.01
CA SER A 68 -5.43 -2.79 -14.66
C SER A 68 -4.50 -2.09 -13.66
N ALA A 69 -4.96 -1.84 -12.44
CA ALA A 69 -4.13 -1.33 -11.35
C ALA A 69 -3.01 -2.31 -10.95
N VAL A 70 -3.33 -3.59 -10.78
CA VAL A 70 -2.33 -4.64 -10.49
C VAL A 70 -1.28 -4.72 -11.61
N LYS A 71 -1.71 -4.67 -12.87
CA LYS A 71 -0.79 -4.63 -14.03
C LYS A 71 0.10 -3.40 -14.01
N ARG A 72 -0.39 -2.25 -13.54
CA ARG A 72 0.42 -1.02 -13.37
C ARG A 72 1.52 -1.23 -12.33
N ILE A 73 1.21 -1.82 -11.17
CA ILE A 73 2.19 -2.13 -10.12
C ILE A 73 3.30 -3.01 -10.69
N LEU A 74 2.95 -4.06 -11.43
CA LEU A 74 3.93 -4.94 -12.06
C LEU A 74 4.79 -4.23 -13.13
N ARG A 75 4.23 -3.29 -13.90
CA ARG A 75 4.99 -2.44 -14.84
C ARG A 75 5.93 -1.46 -14.13
N TYR A 76 5.58 -1.02 -12.93
CA TYR A 76 6.45 -0.20 -12.08
C TYR A 76 7.60 -1.03 -11.52
N LEU A 77 7.33 -2.23 -10.99
CA LEU A 77 8.35 -3.17 -10.52
C LEU A 77 9.36 -3.51 -11.61
N LYS A 78 8.89 -3.75 -12.84
CA LYS A 78 9.76 -3.98 -14.01
C LYS A 78 10.75 -2.83 -14.25
N GLY A 79 10.33 -1.58 -14.01
CA GLY A 79 11.18 -0.39 -14.20
C GLY A 79 12.04 -0.03 -13.00
N THR A 80 11.94 -0.77 -11.90
CA THR A 80 12.59 -0.47 -10.61
C THR A 80 13.18 -1.74 -9.99
N MET A 81 13.62 -2.68 -10.82
CA MET A 81 14.18 -3.97 -10.36
C MET A 81 15.50 -3.80 -9.59
N ASP A 82 16.20 -2.71 -9.86
CA ASP A 82 17.47 -2.29 -9.26
C ASP A 82 17.28 -1.49 -7.96
N ILE A 83 16.05 -1.15 -7.58
CA ILE A 83 15.75 -0.42 -6.34
C ILE A 83 15.52 -1.41 -5.20
N GLY A 84 16.23 -1.22 -4.10
CA GLY A 84 16.10 -2.00 -2.88
C GLY A 84 16.41 -1.20 -1.62
N LEU A 85 16.19 -1.83 -0.47
CA LEU A 85 16.51 -1.26 0.83
C LEU A 85 18.02 -1.35 1.10
N TRP A 86 18.59 -0.27 1.62
CA TRP A 86 20.01 -0.19 1.96
C TRP A 86 20.17 0.01 3.47
N TYR A 87 20.98 -0.85 4.10
CA TYR A 87 21.23 -0.87 5.54
C TYR A 87 22.71 -0.61 5.80
N PRO A 88 23.15 0.66 5.93
CA PRO A 88 24.54 0.97 6.20
C PRO A 88 24.95 0.51 7.62
N LYS A 89 26.21 0.07 7.76
CA LYS A 89 26.76 -0.26 9.07
C LYS A 89 27.11 1.02 9.84
N GLY A 90 26.78 1.06 11.13
CA GLY A 90 27.28 2.10 12.05
C GLY A 90 26.37 3.31 12.21
N ASP A 91 25.06 3.12 12.07
CA ASP A 91 24.09 4.16 12.38
C ASP A 91 23.74 4.21 13.88
N ASN A 92 23.15 5.32 14.32
CA ASN A 92 22.61 5.45 15.66
C ASN A 92 21.40 4.52 15.81
N PHE A 93 21.31 3.79 16.92
CA PHE A 93 20.19 2.89 17.22
C PHE A 93 18.95 3.63 17.75
N GLU A 94 18.65 4.79 17.19
CA GLU A 94 17.46 5.57 17.53
C GLU A 94 16.25 5.04 16.74
N LEU A 95 15.16 4.71 17.45
CA LEU A 95 13.92 4.27 16.82
C LEU A 95 13.04 5.49 16.51
N ILE A 96 12.84 5.78 15.23
CA ILE A 96 12.00 6.89 14.75
C ILE A 96 10.80 6.33 14.00
N GLY A 97 9.59 6.71 14.42
CA GLY A 97 8.35 6.31 13.78
C GLY A 97 7.65 7.48 13.10
N TYR A 98 7.17 7.27 11.89
CA TYR A 98 6.29 8.20 11.18
C TYR A 98 4.92 7.54 10.95
N SER A 99 3.87 8.35 11.02
CA SER A 99 2.51 7.99 10.66
C SER A 99 1.95 9.00 9.67
N ASP A 100 1.10 8.51 8.78
CA ASP A 100 0.25 9.30 7.90
C ASP A 100 -1.16 8.67 7.87
N ALA A 101 -2.20 9.49 7.74
CA ALA A 101 -3.57 9.00 7.58
C ALA A 101 -4.26 9.68 6.41
N ASP A 102 -4.75 8.88 5.44
CA ASP A 102 -5.67 9.41 4.44
C ASP A 102 -7.05 9.65 5.06
N PHE A 103 -7.56 10.87 5.05
CA PHE A 103 -8.94 11.15 5.46
C PHE A 103 -9.87 11.10 4.24
N ALA A 104 -10.93 10.30 4.32
CA ALA A 104 -11.93 10.13 3.27
C ALA A 104 -11.38 9.68 1.89
N GLY A 105 -10.18 9.06 1.86
CA GLY A 105 -9.55 8.58 0.62
C GLY A 105 -10.32 7.42 -0.06
N CYS A 106 -11.06 6.63 0.73
CA CYS A 106 -11.85 5.51 0.21
C CYS A 106 -13.35 5.89 0.14
N LYS A 107 -13.81 6.34 -1.04
CA LYS A 107 -15.24 6.68 -1.28
C LYS A 107 -16.20 5.50 -1.10
N VAL A 108 -15.70 4.27 -1.27
CA VAL A 108 -16.50 3.04 -1.21
C VAL A 108 -16.99 2.75 0.21
N GLU A 109 -16.15 2.96 1.23
CA GLU A 109 -16.48 2.62 2.63
C GLU A 109 -16.34 3.80 3.61
N ARG A 110 -15.91 4.98 3.16
CA ARG A 110 -15.57 6.16 4.00
C ARG A 110 -14.55 5.89 5.10
N LYS A 111 -13.85 4.76 5.04
CA LYS A 111 -12.80 4.37 5.99
C LYS A 111 -11.45 4.86 5.48
N ASN A 112 -10.69 5.40 6.41
CA ASN A 112 -9.35 5.93 6.21
C ASN A 112 -8.31 4.80 6.11
N THR A 113 -7.17 5.10 5.53
CA THR A 113 -5.99 4.24 5.50
C THR A 113 -4.91 4.91 6.35
N SER A 114 -4.41 4.18 7.33
CA SER A 114 -3.25 4.59 8.11
C SER A 114 -2.01 3.91 7.54
N ASP A 115 -1.01 4.73 7.24
CA ASP A 115 0.31 4.30 6.82
C ASP A 115 1.31 4.62 7.93
N THR A 116 2.20 3.68 8.22
CA THR A 116 3.22 3.83 9.26
C THR A 116 4.55 3.32 8.75
N CYS A 117 5.65 3.97 9.12
CA CYS A 117 7.00 3.47 8.89
C CYS A 117 7.90 3.74 10.09
N HIS A 118 8.79 2.81 10.38
CA HIS A 118 9.73 2.86 11.50
C HIS A 118 11.14 2.70 10.98
N PHE A 119 12.01 3.59 11.43
CA PHE A 119 13.43 3.63 11.13
C PHE A 119 14.23 3.33 12.40
N LEU A 120 15.29 2.56 12.25
CA LEU A 120 16.34 2.39 13.25
C LEU A 120 17.59 3.11 12.71
N GLY A 121 17.90 4.27 13.26
CA GLY A 121 18.78 5.24 12.60
C GLY A 121 18.17 5.68 11.27
N HIS A 122 18.91 5.57 10.17
CA HIS A 122 18.41 5.82 8.81
C HIS A 122 17.91 4.57 8.11
N SER A 123 17.88 3.42 8.80
CA SER A 123 17.45 2.15 8.23
C SER A 123 15.96 1.92 8.43
N LEU A 124 15.19 1.83 7.35
CA LEU A 124 13.77 1.48 7.44
C LEU A 124 13.62 0.00 7.86
N VAL A 125 13.05 -0.27 9.03
CA VAL A 125 12.97 -1.62 9.61
C VAL A 125 11.55 -2.20 9.64
N SER A 126 10.52 -1.36 9.68
CA SER A 126 9.14 -1.82 9.55
C SER A 126 8.25 -0.79 8.89
N TRP A 127 7.22 -1.27 8.21
CA TRP A 127 6.22 -0.44 7.56
C TRP A 127 4.89 -1.17 7.53
N HIS A 128 3.80 -0.40 7.52
CA HIS A 128 2.46 -0.95 7.42
C HIS A 128 1.51 0.03 6.72
N SER A 129 0.58 -0.51 5.94
CA SER A 129 -0.55 0.23 5.36
C SER A 129 -1.82 -0.53 5.72
N LYS A 130 -2.72 0.11 6.45
CA LYS A 130 -3.91 -0.55 6.98
C LYS A 130 -5.13 0.33 6.89
N LYS A 131 -6.22 -0.27 6.43
CA LYS A 131 -7.54 0.34 6.55
C LYS A 131 -7.94 0.45 8.02
N GLN A 132 -8.33 1.64 8.46
CA GLN A 132 -8.83 1.87 9.82
C GLN A 132 -10.11 1.04 10.06
N ASN A 133 -10.23 0.51 11.28
CA ASN A 133 -11.41 -0.28 11.66
C ASN A 133 -12.64 0.62 11.83
N SER A 134 -12.45 1.82 12.37
CA SER A 134 -13.44 2.88 12.55
C SER A 134 -13.43 3.87 11.37
N VAL A 135 -14.55 4.59 11.22
CA VAL A 135 -14.66 5.74 10.33
C VAL A 135 -14.32 6.96 11.17
N ALA A 136 -13.21 7.65 10.87
CA ALA A 136 -12.90 8.91 11.53
C ALA A 136 -13.85 10.01 11.04
N LEU A 137 -14.22 10.94 11.92
CA LEU A 137 -15.09 12.07 11.63
C LEU A 137 -14.30 13.32 11.25
N SER A 138 -12.98 13.32 11.45
CA SER A 138 -12.09 14.40 11.04
C SER A 138 -10.71 13.89 10.61
N THR A 139 -9.95 14.73 9.90
CA THR A 139 -8.53 14.48 9.59
C THR A 139 -7.70 14.31 10.87
N ALA A 140 -7.92 15.15 11.88
CA ALA A 140 -7.21 15.07 13.16
C ALA A 140 -7.45 13.74 13.87
N GLU A 141 -8.67 13.22 13.86
CA GLU A 141 -8.98 11.91 14.44
C GLU A 141 -8.31 10.78 13.66
N ALA A 142 -8.28 10.87 12.32
CA ALA A 142 -7.59 9.90 11.48
C ALA A 142 -6.10 9.83 11.80
N GLU A 143 -5.45 10.99 11.95
CA GLU A 143 -4.04 11.12 12.33
C GLU A 143 -3.78 10.57 13.74
N CYS A 144 -4.64 10.87 14.72
CA CYS A 144 -4.52 10.30 16.07
C CYS A 144 -4.57 8.77 16.07
N ILE A 145 -5.44 8.17 15.26
CA ILE A 145 -5.51 6.71 15.11
C ILE A 145 -4.22 6.16 14.48
N ALA A 146 -3.68 6.84 13.46
CA ALA A 146 -2.43 6.45 12.81
C ALA A 146 -1.23 6.52 13.76
N ALA A 147 -1.15 7.59 14.57
CA ALA A 147 -0.12 7.74 15.60
C ALA A 147 -0.19 6.60 16.63
N GLY A 148 -1.39 6.18 17.03
CA GLY A 148 -1.57 5.03 17.91
C GLY A 148 -0.98 3.72 17.35
N TYR A 149 -1.12 3.48 16.03
CA TYR A 149 -0.53 2.30 15.39
C TYR A 149 1.00 2.31 15.38
N VAL A 150 1.63 3.48 15.25
CA VAL A 150 3.10 3.60 15.32
C VAL A 150 3.58 3.14 16.69
N VAL A 151 2.99 3.67 17.77
CA VAL A 151 3.36 3.33 19.14
C VAL A 151 3.17 1.84 19.41
N GLN A 152 2.00 1.28 19.03
CA GLN A 152 1.72 -0.14 19.28
C GLN A 152 2.73 -1.07 18.59
N LYS A 153 3.20 -0.73 17.38
CA LYS A 153 4.19 -1.54 16.65
C LYS A 153 5.63 -1.32 17.10
N SER A 154 5.94 -0.19 17.72
CA SER A 154 7.28 0.10 18.25
C SER A 154 7.60 -0.69 19.52
N PHE A 155 6.59 -1.10 20.29
CA PHE A 155 6.75 -1.76 21.60
C PHE A 155 6.18 -3.18 21.67
N GLY A 156 5.80 -3.77 20.52
CA GLY A 156 5.17 -5.08 20.41
C GLY A 156 6.12 -6.21 20.03
#